data_AF-F2SDG0-F1
#
_entry.id   AF-F2SDG0-F1
#
_cell.length_a   1.000
_cell.length_b   1.000
_cell.length_c   1.000
_cell.angle_alpha   90.00
_cell.angle_beta   90.00
_cell.angle_gamma   90.00
#
_symmetry.space_group_name_H-M   'P 1'
#
loop_
_entity.id
_entity.type
_entity.pdbx_description
1 polymer ?
#
loop_
_entity_poly.entity_id
_entity_poly.type
_entity_poly.pdbx_seq_one_letter_code
_entity_poly.pdbx_strand_id
1 'polypeptide(L)'
;MASTALPTLQYTPVEEIPSRVKNVRATFFEHKTRPIEFRIQQLRKLYWAIKDREQLVTAALKQDLNRPEYEAYVGEIVSTLNDIIFITKNLPKWAKDEKAADIDLTFSLMKPTIRKDPLGCVLIIGAFNFPFVLTLGPLLGAIAAGNTVVVKPSEVSPHCAAVIQEIIEAALDPTCVSVVQGSVPETKALLDERWDKICFTGSARVGRIVAQAAAPKLTPVLLELGGRNPAFVTKRADLRLVARRLLWGKTFNAGQICISQNYILVDREVVDQLVVEFERAIKEYYPNGAKASPDYSRIINEGAFQRIKQMVDNTKGKILLGGSMDEKEKFIEPTVVLVDSTEDSLITEESFGPIITLLPVSNLDEAIRIANDVDGTPLALYPFGSKEETAKVLSSVRSGGASVNDSYMHVSVANLPFGGVGESGTGCYHGRSSFDAFTHQRSITSTPGWVERILSIRYPPYIGKLGKYKAASLKSPNFNRAGERTYGLLEWITWFITFGKGPNRSGAARATAAALGK
;
A
#
# COMPACT_ATOMS: atom_id res chain seq x y z
N MET A 1 -4.38 -34.02 -15.06
CA MET A 1 -4.76 -33.58 -13.70
C MET A 1 -6.27 -33.68 -13.61
N ALA A 2 -6.84 -34.19 -12.51
CA ALA A 2 -8.29 -34.14 -12.33
C ALA A 2 -8.75 -32.68 -12.37
N SER A 3 -9.81 -32.37 -13.12
CA SER A 3 -10.36 -31.02 -13.19
C SER A 3 -10.83 -30.61 -11.80
N THR A 4 -10.14 -29.69 -11.14
CA THR A 4 -10.59 -29.12 -9.86
C THR A 4 -11.90 -28.38 -10.12
N ALA A 5 -13.00 -28.84 -9.52
CA ALA A 5 -14.30 -28.19 -9.67
C ALA A 5 -14.29 -26.87 -8.88
N LEU A 6 -14.47 -25.76 -9.59
CA LEU A 6 -14.52 -24.43 -8.98
C LEU A 6 -15.95 -24.10 -8.51
N PRO A 7 -16.11 -23.39 -7.37
CA PRO A 7 -17.40 -22.86 -6.98
C PRO A 7 -17.92 -21.85 -8.01
N THR A 8 -19.24 -21.76 -8.14
CA THR A 8 -19.89 -20.81 -9.05
C THR A 8 -20.18 -19.51 -8.32
N LEU A 9 -19.90 -18.38 -8.97
CA LEU A 9 -20.23 -17.06 -8.42
C LEU A 9 -21.74 -16.86 -8.36
N GLN A 10 -22.26 -16.53 -7.19
CA GLN A 10 -23.66 -16.17 -6.97
C GLN A 10 -23.73 -14.77 -6.38
N TYR A 11 -24.44 -13.85 -7.04
CA TYR A 11 -24.60 -12.49 -6.55
C TYR A 11 -25.50 -12.48 -5.32
N THR A 12 -25.14 -11.66 -4.34
CA THR A 12 -25.95 -11.45 -3.15
C THR A 12 -27.15 -10.60 -3.52
N PRO A 13 -28.39 -11.03 -3.21
CA PRO A 13 -29.56 -10.20 -3.44
C PRO A 13 -29.42 -8.85 -2.74
N VAL A 14 -29.69 -7.76 -3.44
CA VAL A 14 -29.44 -6.38 -2.95
C VAL A 14 -30.22 -6.11 -1.65
N GLU A 15 -31.41 -6.67 -1.54
CA GLU A 15 -32.29 -6.60 -0.37
C GLU A 15 -31.72 -7.29 0.88
N GLU A 16 -30.78 -8.23 0.73
CA GLU A 16 -30.13 -8.90 1.86
C GLU A 16 -28.99 -8.06 2.46
N ILE A 17 -28.39 -7.17 1.68
CA ILE A 17 -27.17 -6.43 2.05
C ILE A 17 -27.35 -5.64 3.36
N PRO A 18 -28.43 -4.84 3.57
CA PRO A 18 -28.64 -4.12 4.82
C PRO A 18 -28.69 -5.05 6.04
N SER A 19 -29.28 -6.25 5.89
CA SER A 19 -29.37 -7.22 6.99
C SER A 19 -28.00 -7.79 7.36
N ARG A 20 -27.14 -8.08 6.37
CA ARG A 20 -25.76 -8.54 6.58
C ARG A 20 -24.93 -7.47 7.29
N VAL A 21 -25.02 -6.21 6.86
CA VAL A 21 -24.33 -5.08 7.49
C VAL A 21 -24.80 -4.86 8.94
N LYS A 22 -26.12 -4.95 9.18
CA LYS A 22 -26.69 -4.85 10.53
C LYS A 22 -26.14 -5.94 11.46
N ASN A 23 -26.03 -7.17 10.99
CA ASN A 23 -25.53 -8.30 11.79
C ASN A 23 -24.07 -8.10 12.20
N VAL A 24 -23.17 -7.79 11.25
CA VAL A 24 -21.76 -7.56 11.59
C VAL A 24 -21.56 -6.34 12.48
N ARG A 25 -22.41 -5.33 12.35
CA ARG A 25 -22.40 -4.15 13.23
C ARG A 25 -22.88 -4.47 14.64
N ALA A 26 -23.93 -5.28 14.79
CA ALA A 26 -24.40 -5.74 16.09
C ALA A 26 -23.31 -6.53 16.83
N THR A 27 -22.66 -7.47 16.15
CA THR A 27 -21.56 -8.27 16.73
C THR A 27 -20.36 -7.41 17.18
N PHE A 28 -20.06 -6.31 16.49
CA PHE A 28 -19.02 -5.38 16.95
C PHE A 28 -19.37 -4.76 18.32
N PHE A 29 -20.63 -4.37 18.51
CA PHE A 29 -21.10 -3.78 19.78
C PHE A 29 -21.23 -4.80 20.92
N GLU A 30 -21.34 -6.09 20.61
CA GLU A 30 -21.21 -7.19 21.58
C GLU A 30 -19.76 -7.40 22.04
N HIS A 31 -18.80 -6.70 21.44
CA HIS A 31 -17.37 -6.77 21.76
C HIS A 31 -16.72 -8.14 21.53
N LYS A 32 -17.36 -9.01 20.73
CA LYS A 32 -16.87 -10.35 20.39
C LYS A 32 -15.46 -10.34 19.78
N THR A 33 -15.15 -9.32 18.98
CA THR A 33 -13.84 -9.16 18.30
C THR A 33 -12.76 -8.52 19.17
N ARG A 34 -13.07 -8.06 20.40
CA ARG A 34 -12.09 -7.35 21.24
C ARG A 34 -10.94 -8.22 21.76
N PRO A 35 -11.15 -9.44 22.27
CA PRO A 35 -10.07 -10.28 22.78
C PRO A 35 -9.02 -10.60 21.71
N ILE A 36 -7.73 -10.47 22.05
CA ILE A 36 -6.63 -10.72 21.10
C ILE A 36 -6.59 -12.18 20.66
N GLU A 37 -6.91 -13.09 21.58
CA GLU A 37 -6.97 -14.53 21.35
C GLU A 37 -8.02 -14.87 20.27
N PHE A 38 -9.18 -14.21 20.29
CA PHE A 38 -10.20 -14.36 19.25
C PHE A 38 -9.64 -13.96 17.88
N ARG A 39 -9.02 -12.77 17.78
CA ARG A 39 -8.44 -12.27 16.52
C ARG A 39 -7.38 -13.22 15.97
N ILE A 40 -6.49 -13.71 16.83
CA ILE A 40 -5.44 -14.67 16.44
C ILE A 40 -6.05 -16.00 15.98
N GLN A 41 -7.09 -16.49 16.66
CA GLN A 41 -7.78 -17.72 16.25
C GLN A 41 -8.39 -17.59 14.86
N GLN A 42 -9.07 -16.48 14.57
CA GLN A 42 -9.65 -16.20 13.25
C GLN A 42 -8.58 -16.19 12.15
N LEU A 43 -7.46 -15.51 12.38
CA LEU A 43 -6.33 -15.47 11.43
C LEU A 43 -5.72 -16.86 11.21
N ARG A 44 -5.55 -17.66 12.26
CA ARG A 44 -5.02 -19.04 12.14
C ARG A 44 -5.97 -19.97 11.38
N LYS A 45 -7.29 -19.83 11.57
CA LYS A 45 -8.28 -20.57 10.77
C LYS A 45 -8.20 -20.18 9.30
N LEU A 46 -8.07 -18.88 9.01
CA LEU A 46 -7.94 -18.38 7.65
C LEU A 46 -6.67 -18.91 6.97
N TYR A 47 -5.54 -19.00 7.68
CA TYR A 47 -4.31 -19.62 7.17
C TYR A 47 -4.58 -21.04 6.65
N TRP A 48 -5.23 -21.88 7.46
CA TRP A 48 -5.52 -23.25 7.07
C TRP A 48 -6.54 -23.32 5.93
N ALA A 49 -7.59 -22.48 5.94
CA ALA A 49 -8.55 -22.48 4.84
C ALA A 49 -7.95 -22.09 3.49
N ILE A 50 -6.97 -21.17 3.46
CA ILE A 50 -6.19 -20.86 2.25
C ILE A 50 -5.29 -22.05 1.90
N LYS A 51 -4.55 -22.59 2.88
CA LYS A 51 -3.58 -23.67 2.67
C LYS A 51 -4.24 -24.95 2.13
N ASP A 52 -5.41 -25.30 2.65
CA ASP A 52 -6.16 -26.48 2.22
C ASP A 52 -6.80 -26.30 0.83
N ARG A 53 -6.86 -25.05 0.33
CA ARG A 53 -7.48 -24.66 -0.94
C ARG A 53 -6.50 -24.08 -1.96
N GLU A 54 -5.20 -24.31 -1.79
CA GLU A 54 -4.17 -23.83 -2.74
C GLU A 54 -4.49 -24.22 -4.18
N GLN A 55 -4.98 -25.44 -4.40
CA GLN A 55 -5.36 -25.91 -5.74
C GLN A 55 -6.57 -25.16 -6.31
N LEU A 56 -7.56 -24.79 -5.49
CA LEU A 56 -8.70 -23.98 -5.92
C LEU A 56 -8.26 -22.55 -6.27
N VAL A 57 -7.37 -21.96 -5.46
CA VAL A 57 -6.79 -20.63 -5.73
C VAL A 57 -6.06 -20.62 -7.07
N THR A 58 -5.15 -21.58 -7.28
CA THR A 58 -4.39 -21.72 -8.53
C THR A 58 -5.34 -21.96 -9.72
N ALA A 59 -6.32 -22.85 -9.58
CA ALA A 59 -7.28 -23.14 -10.65
C ALA A 59 -8.14 -21.91 -11.00
N ALA A 60 -8.61 -21.15 -10.02
CA ALA A 60 -9.38 -19.93 -10.25
C ALA A 60 -8.57 -18.86 -10.98
N LEU A 61 -7.33 -18.61 -10.53
CA LEU A 61 -6.41 -17.67 -11.19
C LEU A 61 -6.06 -18.11 -12.62
N LYS A 62 -5.98 -19.42 -12.86
CA LYS A 62 -5.78 -19.98 -14.19
C LYS A 62 -6.99 -19.72 -15.09
N GLN A 63 -8.21 -19.88 -14.58
CA GLN A 63 -9.43 -19.61 -15.37
C GLN A 63 -9.62 -18.13 -15.68
N ASP A 64 -9.45 -17.25 -14.69
CA ASP A 64 -9.73 -15.82 -14.87
C ASP A 64 -8.60 -15.09 -15.62
N LEU A 65 -7.32 -15.42 -15.33
CA LEU A 65 -6.17 -14.63 -15.78
C LEU A 65 -5.16 -15.44 -16.60
N ASN A 66 -5.41 -16.73 -16.83
CA ASN A 66 -4.41 -17.68 -17.32
C ASN A 66 -3.11 -17.66 -16.49
N ARG A 67 -3.20 -17.33 -15.20
CA ARG A 67 -2.03 -17.12 -14.35
C ARG A 67 -1.18 -18.41 -14.28
N PRO A 68 0.13 -18.34 -14.52
CA PRO A 68 1.00 -19.49 -14.28
C PRO A 68 0.96 -19.90 -12.81
N GLU A 69 1.04 -21.20 -12.54
CA GLU A 69 1.00 -21.75 -11.18
C GLU A 69 2.08 -21.13 -10.29
N TYR A 70 3.28 -20.93 -10.84
CA TYR A 70 4.37 -20.27 -10.12
C TYR A 70 3.98 -18.85 -9.69
N GLU A 71 3.45 -18.03 -10.60
CA GLU A 71 3.03 -16.65 -10.28
C GLU A 71 1.87 -16.62 -9.28
N ALA A 72 0.91 -17.54 -9.40
CA ALA A 72 -0.17 -17.69 -8.44
C ALA A 72 0.37 -18.03 -7.04
N TYR A 73 1.31 -18.96 -6.96
CA TYR A 73 1.88 -19.39 -5.70
C TYR A 73 2.69 -18.28 -5.01
N VAL A 74 3.63 -17.65 -5.73
CA VAL A 74 4.51 -16.62 -5.13
C VAL A 74 3.80 -15.29 -4.93
N GLY A 75 2.90 -14.91 -5.85
CA GLY A 75 2.24 -13.62 -5.85
C GLY A 75 1.06 -13.54 -4.91
N GLU A 76 0.30 -14.63 -4.75
CA GLU A 76 -1.01 -14.61 -4.07
C GLU A 76 -1.06 -15.50 -2.82
N ILE A 77 -0.58 -16.74 -2.93
CA ILE A 77 -0.73 -17.75 -1.87
C ILE A 77 0.31 -17.53 -0.77
N VAL A 78 1.59 -17.65 -1.09
CA VAL A 78 2.67 -17.61 -0.10
C VAL A 78 2.77 -16.25 0.58
N SER A 79 2.57 -15.17 -0.17
CA SER A 79 2.54 -13.80 0.36
C SER A 79 1.47 -13.68 1.46
N THR A 80 0.23 -14.06 1.17
CA THR A 80 -0.88 -14.02 2.12
C THR A 80 -0.65 -14.92 3.34
N LEU A 81 -0.17 -16.15 3.13
CA LEU A 81 0.12 -17.07 4.24
C LEU A 81 1.21 -16.53 5.18
N ASN A 82 2.28 -15.97 4.61
CA ASN A 82 3.36 -15.36 5.39
C ASN A 82 2.89 -14.12 6.15
N ASP A 83 2.02 -13.30 5.56
CA ASP A 83 1.42 -12.15 6.24
C ASP A 83 0.61 -12.57 7.46
N ILE A 84 -0.16 -13.67 7.37
CA ILE A 84 -0.89 -14.21 8.52
C ILE A 84 0.08 -14.62 9.65
N ILE A 85 1.16 -15.32 9.32
CA ILE A 85 2.18 -15.72 10.31
C ILE A 85 2.83 -14.48 10.93
N PHE A 86 3.18 -13.49 10.11
CA PHE A 86 3.79 -12.25 10.57
C PHE A 86 2.85 -11.47 11.51
N ILE A 87 1.59 -11.28 11.13
CA ILE A 87 0.59 -10.56 11.92
C ILE A 87 0.31 -11.30 13.23
N THR A 88 0.05 -12.61 13.21
CA THR A 88 -0.26 -13.37 14.43
C THR A 88 0.89 -13.37 15.44
N LYS A 89 2.14 -13.42 14.96
CA LYS A 89 3.34 -13.32 15.81
C LYS A 89 3.44 -11.97 16.52
N ASN A 90 3.07 -10.87 15.85
CA ASN A 90 3.32 -9.52 16.35
C ASN A 90 2.10 -8.84 16.97
N LEU A 91 0.88 -9.30 16.70
CA LEU A 91 -0.37 -8.68 17.15
C LEU A 91 -0.43 -8.41 18.67
N PRO A 92 -0.03 -9.33 19.57
CA PRO A 92 -0.02 -9.05 21.01
C PRO A 92 0.89 -7.89 21.41
N LYS A 93 1.93 -7.59 20.62
CA LYS A 93 2.79 -6.42 20.83
C LYS A 93 2.13 -5.16 20.30
N TRP A 94 1.53 -5.21 19.11
CA TRP A 94 0.93 -4.05 18.45
C TRP A 94 -0.31 -3.52 19.18
N ALA A 95 -1.10 -4.41 19.79
CA ALA A 95 -2.33 -4.04 20.48
C ALA A 95 -2.11 -3.49 21.90
N LYS A 96 -0.87 -3.46 22.41
CA LYS A 96 -0.59 -2.88 23.74
C LYS A 96 -0.80 -1.37 23.72
N ASP A 97 -1.31 -0.86 24.84
CA ASP A 97 -1.31 0.56 25.15
C ASP A 97 0.13 1.12 25.05
N GLU A 98 0.30 2.23 24.35
CA GLU A 98 1.59 2.89 24.10
C GLU A 98 1.71 4.18 24.94
N LYS A 99 2.94 4.58 25.26
CA LYS A 99 3.20 5.89 25.88
C LYS A 99 3.53 6.90 24.77
N ALA A 100 3.06 8.13 24.89
CA ALA A 100 3.56 9.21 24.05
C ALA A 100 5.01 9.56 24.44
N ALA A 101 5.84 9.87 23.44
CA ALA A 101 7.19 10.38 23.66
C ALA A 101 7.16 11.85 24.12
N ASP A 102 8.26 12.32 24.72
CA ASP A 102 8.55 13.73 24.97
C ASP A 102 7.48 14.51 25.78
N ILE A 103 6.92 13.86 26.80
CA ILE A 103 5.90 14.47 27.68
C ILE A 103 6.57 15.24 28.81
N ASP A 104 6.21 16.52 28.98
CA ASP A 104 6.64 17.33 30.12
C ASP A 104 6.23 16.67 31.46
N LEU A 105 7.10 16.79 32.46
CA LEU A 105 6.90 16.18 33.79
C LEU A 105 5.52 16.49 34.40
N THR A 106 5.01 17.71 34.20
CA THR A 106 3.69 18.11 34.70
C THR A 106 2.57 17.25 34.13
N PHE A 107 2.65 16.89 32.84
CA PHE A 107 1.64 16.05 32.18
C PHE A 107 1.90 14.56 32.39
N SER A 108 3.15 14.14 32.65
CA SER A 108 3.44 12.72 32.95
C SER A 108 2.75 12.24 34.24
N LEU A 109 2.47 13.15 35.18
CA LEU A 109 1.67 12.88 36.38
C LEU A 109 0.23 12.42 36.06
N MET A 110 -0.30 12.79 34.89
CA MET A 110 -1.65 12.43 34.44
C MET A 110 -1.70 11.06 33.73
N LYS A 111 -0.62 10.27 33.79
CA LYS A 111 -0.50 8.93 33.16
C LYS A 111 -1.05 8.87 31.70
N PRO A 112 -0.59 9.76 30.81
CA PRO A 112 -1.02 9.76 29.42
C PRO A 112 -0.70 8.42 28.75
N THR A 113 -1.71 7.86 28.08
CA THR A 113 -1.67 6.55 27.41
C THR A 113 -2.34 6.67 26.06
N ILE A 114 -1.77 6.04 25.03
CA ILE A 114 -2.37 5.88 23.71
C ILE A 114 -2.91 4.45 23.64
N ARG A 115 -4.23 4.32 23.70
CA ARG A 115 -4.92 3.04 23.52
C ARG A 115 -5.21 2.78 22.05
N LYS A 116 -5.12 1.52 21.64
CA LYS A 116 -5.40 1.06 20.27
C LYS A 116 -6.78 0.40 20.24
N ASP A 117 -7.81 1.16 19.88
CA ASP A 117 -9.20 0.67 19.77
C ASP A 117 -9.54 0.33 18.31
N PRO A 118 -10.30 -0.74 18.01
CA PRO A 118 -10.81 -0.98 16.66
C PRO A 118 -11.70 0.19 16.20
N LEU A 119 -11.75 0.44 14.89
CA LEU A 119 -12.61 1.48 14.31
C LEU A 119 -14.10 1.11 14.41
N GLY A 120 -14.46 -0.14 14.12
CA GLY A 120 -15.86 -0.57 14.07
C GLY A 120 -16.12 -1.64 13.04
N CYS A 121 -17.08 -1.36 12.17
CA CYS A 121 -17.44 -2.17 11.02
C CYS A 121 -16.81 -1.58 9.75
N VAL A 122 -16.04 -2.41 9.03
CA VAL A 122 -15.21 -2.01 7.90
C VAL A 122 -15.71 -2.66 6.62
N LEU A 123 -15.72 -1.90 5.52
CA LEU A 123 -15.94 -2.42 4.17
C LEU A 123 -14.60 -2.55 3.45
N ILE A 124 -14.35 -3.72 2.84
CA ILE A 124 -13.21 -3.96 1.97
C ILE A 124 -13.71 -4.32 0.58
N ILE A 125 -13.29 -3.55 -0.42
CA ILE A 125 -13.60 -3.78 -1.83
C ILE A 125 -12.30 -4.14 -2.56
N GLY A 126 -12.21 -5.39 -3.01
CA GLY A 126 -11.03 -5.95 -3.67
C GLY A 126 -10.97 -5.65 -5.18
N ALA A 127 -9.79 -5.86 -5.77
CA ALA A 127 -9.54 -5.71 -7.20
C ALA A 127 -9.35 -7.07 -7.90
N PHE A 128 -9.37 -7.11 -9.23
CA PHE A 128 -9.36 -8.36 -10.01
C PHE A 128 -7.96 -8.91 -10.33
N ASN A 129 -6.91 -8.08 -10.22
CA ASN A 129 -5.62 -8.38 -10.82
C ASN A 129 -4.72 -9.23 -9.91
N PHE A 130 -4.83 -9.01 -8.60
CA PHE A 130 -4.35 -9.91 -7.54
C PHE A 130 -5.50 -10.15 -6.56
N PRO A 131 -6.55 -10.90 -6.98
CA PRO A 131 -7.82 -10.93 -6.28
C PRO A 131 -7.71 -11.45 -4.85
N PHE A 132 -6.76 -12.33 -4.56
CA PHE A 132 -6.60 -12.87 -3.21
C PHE A 132 -5.88 -11.89 -2.30
N VAL A 133 -4.67 -11.42 -2.65
CA VAL A 133 -3.89 -10.50 -1.81
C VAL A 133 -4.59 -9.16 -1.61
N LEU A 134 -5.19 -8.59 -2.66
CA LEU A 134 -5.83 -7.28 -2.58
C LEU A 134 -7.18 -7.30 -1.84
N THR A 135 -7.74 -8.49 -1.62
CA THR A 135 -8.96 -8.68 -0.82
C THR A 135 -8.61 -9.13 0.61
N LEU A 136 -7.79 -10.17 0.73
CA LEU A 136 -7.43 -10.80 2.00
C LEU A 136 -6.43 -9.96 2.79
N GLY A 137 -5.45 -9.31 2.15
CA GLY A 137 -4.43 -8.49 2.83
C GLY A 137 -5.03 -7.41 3.74
N PRO A 138 -5.92 -6.54 3.24
CA PRO A 138 -6.65 -5.59 4.08
C PRO A 138 -7.54 -6.27 5.14
N LEU A 139 -8.14 -7.43 4.83
CA LEU A 139 -8.96 -8.20 5.76
C LEU A 139 -8.12 -8.71 6.95
N LEU A 140 -6.88 -9.17 6.71
CA LEU A 140 -5.97 -9.57 7.78
C LEU A 140 -5.74 -8.41 8.76
N GLY A 141 -5.52 -7.20 8.24
CA GLY A 141 -5.37 -5.98 9.00
C GLY A 141 -6.60 -5.64 9.85
N ALA A 142 -7.78 -5.68 9.23
CA ALA A 142 -9.04 -5.35 9.89
C ALA A 142 -9.37 -6.32 11.03
N ILE A 143 -9.18 -7.64 10.82
CA ILE A 143 -9.34 -8.67 11.85
C ILE A 143 -8.32 -8.45 12.97
N ALA A 144 -7.05 -8.21 12.64
CA ALA A 144 -5.99 -7.98 13.62
C ALA A 144 -6.31 -6.75 14.51
N ALA A 145 -6.81 -5.67 13.92
CA ALA A 145 -7.23 -4.48 14.63
C ALA A 145 -8.51 -4.69 15.48
N GLY A 146 -9.28 -5.76 15.24
CA GLY A 146 -10.45 -6.14 16.03
C GLY A 146 -11.78 -5.62 15.48
N ASN A 147 -11.84 -5.35 14.18
CA ASN A 147 -13.04 -4.88 13.49
C ASN A 147 -13.93 -6.05 13.06
N THR A 148 -15.21 -5.76 12.84
CA THR A 148 -16.05 -6.62 11.98
C THR A 148 -15.98 -6.12 10.55
N VAL A 149 -16.21 -7.00 9.58
CA VAL A 149 -15.86 -6.73 8.18
C VAL A 149 -16.93 -7.23 7.22
N VAL A 150 -17.23 -6.43 6.20
CA VAL A 150 -17.86 -6.94 4.97
C VAL A 150 -16.84 -6.86 3.84
N VAL A 151 -16.70 -7.96 3.12
CA VAL A 151 -15.77 -8.11 2.00
C VAL A 151 -16.56 -8.18 0.71
N LYS A 152 -16.15 -7.39 -0.28
CA LYS A 152 -16.68 -7.39 -1.63
C LYS A 152 -15.56 -7.75 -2.61
N PRO A 153 -15.42 -9.02 -3.00
CA PRO A 153 -14.49 -9.42 -4.06
C PRO A 153 -14.88 -8.81 -5.42
N SER A 154 -13.94 -8.76 -6.35
CA SER A 154 -14.19 -8.25 -7.70
C SER A 154 -14.89 -9.29 -8.57
N GLU A 155 -16.07 -8.96 -9.10
CA GLU A 155 -16.84 -9.78 -10.05
C GLU A 155 -16.14 -9.96 -11.40
N VAL A 156 -15.17 -9.09 -11.70
CA VAL A 156 -14.37 -9.15 -12.93
C VAL A 156 -13.47 -10.40 -12.97
N SER A 157 -13.14 -10.97 -11.80
CA SER A 157 -12.45 -12.26 -11.63
C SER A 157 -13.40 -13.25 -10.94
N PRO A 158 -14.41 -13.78 -11.65
CA PRO A 158 -15.55 -14.43 -11.02
C PRO A 158 -15.21 -15.75 -10.33
N HIS A 159 -14.27 -16.53 -10.87
CA HIS A 159 -13.84 -17.78 -10.23
C HIS A 159 -13.05 -17.48 -8.96
N CYS A 160 -12.17 -16.48 -9.00
CA CYS A 160 -11.44 -16.04 -7.81
C CYS A 160 -12.40 -15.50 -6.75
N ALA A 161 -13.39 -14.71 -7.12
CA ALA A 161 -14.40 -14.18 -6.20
C ALA A 161 -15.17 -15.29 -5.48
N ALA A 162 -15.59 -16.33 -6.20
CA ALA A 162 -16.28 -17.49 -5.62
C ALA A 162 -15.39 -18.28 -4.65
N VAL A 163 -14.11 -18.51 -5.00
CA VAL A 163 -13.15 -19.19 -4.12
C VAL A 163 -12.84 -18.35 -2.87
N ILE A 164 -12.72 -17.02 -2.99
CA ILE A 164 -12.52 -16.13 -1.83
C ILE A 164 -13.68 -16.26 -0.83
N GLN A 165 -14.92 -16.32 -1.32
CA GLN A 165 -16.08 -16.54 -0.47
C GLN A 165 -16.01 -17.89 0.24
N GLU A 166 -15.70 -18.97 -0.50
CA GLU A 166 -15.56 -20.31 0.09
C GLU A 166 -14.49 -20.35 1.19
N ILE A 167 -13.34 -19.70 0.97
CA ILE A 167 -12.26 -19.59 1.96
C ILE A 167 -12.75 -18.86 3.22
N ILE A 168 -13.42 -17.71 3.05
CA ILE A 168 -13.90 -16.89 4.16
C ILE A 168 -14.97 -17.64 4.96
N GLU A 169 -15.97 -18.22 4.30
CA GLU A 169 -17.08 -18.93 4.95
C GLU A 169 -16.62 -20.23 5.65
N ALA A 170 -15.58 -20.88 5.15
CA ALA A 170 -15.01 -22.08 5.78
C ALA A 170 -14.20 -21.77 7.06
N ALA A 171 -13.61 -20.57 7.18
CA ALA A 171 -12.69 -20.23 8.28
C ALA A 171 -13.26 -19.26 9.30
N LEU A 172 -13.96 -18.22 8.84
CA LEU A 172 -14.24 -17.04 9.64
C LEU A 172 -15.61 -17.12 10.29
N ASP A 173 -15.77 -16.38 11.40
CA ASP A 173 -17.03 -16.33 12.12
C ASP A 173 -18.01 -15.48 11.30
N PRO A 174 -19.12 -16.06 10.81
CA PRO A 174 -20.01 -15.39 9.87
C PRO A 174 -20.76 -14.20 10.51
N THR A 175 -20.77 -14.09 11.84
CA THR A 175 -21.32 -12.90 12.52
C THR A 175 -20.32 -11.75 12.55
N CYS A 176 -19.02 -12.02 12.36
CA CYS A 176 -17.96 -11.01 12.36
C CYS A 176 -17.49 -10.62 10.96
N VAL A 177 -17.49 -11.56 10.01
CA VAL A 177 -17.02 -11.35 8.64
C VAL A 177 -18.05 -11.89 7.67
N SER A 178 -18.55 -11.03 6.78
CA SER A 178 -19.52 -11.39 5.74
C SER A 178 -18.96 -11.09 4.36
N VAL A 179 -19.37 -11.87 3.36
CA VAL A 179 -19.04 -11.64 1.95
C VAL A 179 -20.30 -11.17 1.23
N VAL A 180 -20.15 -10.15 0.38
CA VAL A 180 -21.17 -9.71 -0.56
C VAL A 180 -20.56 -9.84 -1.96
N GLN A 181 -21.17 -10.71 -2.76
CA GLN A 181 -20.83 -10.86 -4.17
C GLN A 181 -21.75 -9.99 -5.00
N GLY A 182 -21.22 -9.45 -6.09
CA GLY A 182 -22.02 -8.67 -7.02
C GLY A 182 -21.20 -7.65 -7.76
N SER A 183 -21.89 -6.84 -8.54
CA SER A 183 -21.31 -5.81 -9.39
C SER A 183 -21.68 -4.43 -8.88
N VAL A 184 -22.03 -3.51 -9.77
CA VAL A 184 -22.37 -2.13 -9.45
C VAL A 184 -23.59 -2.01 -8.51
N PRO A 185 -24.71 -2.75 -8.69
CA PRO A 185 -25.88 -2.62 -7.81
C PRO A 185 -25.58 -2.96 -6.35
N GLU A 186 -24.88 -4.07 -6.12
CA GLU A 186 -24.51 -4.54 -4.78
C GLU A 186 -23.45 -3.64 -4.14
N THR A 187 -22.48 -3.18 -4.95
CA THR A 187 -21.47 -2.20 -4.48
C THR A 187 -22.13 -0.88 -4.09
N LYS A 188 -23.13 -0.41 -4.84
CA LYS A 188 -23.88 0.80 -4.50
C LYS A 188 -24.66 0.62 -3.19
N ALA A 189 -25.36 -0.49 -3.03
CA ALA A 189 -26.08 -0.79 -1.79
C ALA A 189 -25.14 -0.83 -0.58
N LEU A 190 -23.95 -1.43 -0.73
CA LEU A 190 -22.90 -1.38 0.30
C LEU A 190 -22.46 0.06 0.60
N LEU A 191 -22.24 0.91 -0.41
CA LEU A 191 -21.80 2.29 -0.22
C LEU A 191 -22.89 3.21 0.38
N ASP A 192 -24.16 2.84 0.24
CA ASP A 192 -25.28 3.54 0.87
C ASP A 192 -25.34 3.32 2.39
N GLU A 193 -24.83 2.17 2.86
CA GLU A 193 -24.71 1.86 4.29
C GLU A 193 -23.68 2.73 5.03
N ARG A 194 -23.75 2.72 6.36
CA ARG A 194 -22.77 3.40 7.23
C ARG A 194 -21.60 2.47 7.52
N TRP A 195 -20.38 2.98 7.39
CA TRP A 195 -19.13 2.28 7.71
C TRP A 195 -18.25 3.11 8.64
N ASP A 196 -17.45 2.43 9.45
CA ASP A 196 -16.44 3.05 10.30
C ASP A 196 -15.10 3.21 9.55
N LYS A 197 -14.91 2.46 8.45
CA LYS A 197 -13.89 2.68 7.41
C LYS A 197 -14.26 1.96 6.12
N ILE A 198 -13.88 2.53 4.98
CA ILE A 198 -13.91 1.84 3.68
C ILE A 198 -12.48 1.70 3.16
N CYS A 199 -12.09 0.49 2.77
CA CYS A 199 -10.84 0.20 2.07
C CYS A 199 -11.18 -0.22 0.64
N PHE A 200 -10.64 0.49 -0.35
CA PHE A 200 -10.91 0.22 -1.76
C PHE A 200 -9.59 0.13 -2.52
N THR A 201 -9.44 -0.94 -3.30
CA THR A 201 -8.37 -1.06 -4.30
C THR A 201 -8.97 -1.03 -5.70
N GLY A 202 -8.46 -0.18 -6.58
CA GLY A 202 -8.91 -0.13 -7.98
C GLY A 202 -8.61 1.17 -8.70
N SER A 203 -9.41 1.53 -9.71
CA SER A 203 -9.15 2.74 -10.51
C SER A 203 -9.43 4.04 -9.76
N ALA A 204 -8.70 5.11 -10.09
CA ALA A 204 -8.91 6.44 -9.50
C ALA A 204 -10.31 7.02 -9.76
N ARG A 205 -10.94 6.65 -10.89
CA ARG A 205 -12.33 6.99 -11.21
C ARG A 205 -13.30 6.40 -10.18
N VAL A 206 -13.16 5.11 -9.87
CA VAL A 206 -14.02 4.44 -8.88
C VAL A 206 -13.66 4.87 -7.46
N GLY A 207 -12.37 5.12 -7.17
CA GLY A 207 -11.93 5.67 -5.88
C GLY A 207 -12.63 6.99 -5.52
N ARG A 208 -12.87 7.87 -6.50
CA ARG A 208 -13.67 9.10 -6.30
C ARG A 208 -15.12 8.80 -5.96
N ILE A 209 -15.74 7.82 -6.62
CA ILE A 209 -17.12 7.41 -6.33
C ILE A 209 -17.22 6.89 -4.89
N VAL A 210 -16.26 6.07 -4.46
CA VAL A 210 -16.18 5.57 -3.09
C VAL A 210 -16.01 6.73 -2.09
N ALA A 211 -15.08 7.64 -2.35
CA ALA A 211 -14.86 8.82 -1.49
C ALA A 211 -16.11 9.72 -1.38
N GLN A 212 -16.80 9.93 -2.51
CA GLN A 212 -18.05 10.69 -2.56
C GLN A 212 -19.17 10.01 -1.75
N ALA A 213 -19.29 8.68 -1.82
CA ALA A 213 -20.29 7.94 -1.05
C ALA A 213 -19.97 7.89 0.46
N ALA A 214 -18.68 7.92 0.82
CA ALA A 214 -18.19 7.95 2.19
C ALA A 214 -18.39 9.31 2.89
N ALA A 215 -18.25 10.41 2.15
CA ALA A 215 -18.25 11.76 2.70
C ALA A 215 -19.53 12.13 3.49
N PRO A 216 -20.76 11.83 3.04
CA PRO A 216 -21.98 12.12 3.80
C PRO A 216 -22.04 11.48 5.19
N LYS A 217 -21.33 10.35 5.40
CA LYS A 217 -21.27 9.64 6.69
C LYS A 217 -19.99 9.94 7.47
N LEU A 218 -19.13 10.83 6.96
CA LEU A 218 -17.79 11.12 7.49
C LEU A 218 -16.94 9.85 7.67
N THR A 219 -17.15 8.87 6.80
CA THR A 219 -16.42 7.60 6.84
C THR A 219 -15.00 7.81 6.31
N PRO A 220 -13.94 7.50 7.07
CA PRO A 220 -12.58 7.54 6.56
C PRO A 220 -12.39 6.49 5.47
N VAL A 221 -11.63 6.83 4.44
CA VAL A 221 -11.29 5.93 3.33
C VAL A 221 -9.80 5.60 3.33
N LEU A 222 -9.48 4.39 2.89
CA LEU A 222 -8.16 3.99 2.40
C LEU A 222 -8.33 3.64 0.92
N LEU A 223 -7.65 4.37 0.05
CA LEU A 223 -7.74 4.21 -1.40
C LEU A 223 -6.38 3.78 -1.94
N GLU A 224 -6.30 2.56 -2.46
CA GLU A 224 -5.14 2.03 -3.19
C GLU A 224 -5.45 2.09 -4.69
N LEU A 225 -4.90 3.09 -5.37
CA LEU A 225 -5.24 3.40 -6.76
C LEU A 225 -4.07 3.10 -7.70
N GLY A 226 -4.24 3.36 -9.00
CA GLY A 226 -3.19 3.22 -10.00
C GLY A 226 -2.36 4.50 -10.17
N GLY A 227 -1.55 4.53 -11.21
CA GLY A 227 -0.77 5.71 -11.59
C GLY A 227 0.05 5.46 -12.85
N ARG A 228 0.65 6.52 -13.40
CA ARG A 228 1.59 6.38 -14.53
C ARG A 228 3.01 6.33 -14.00
N ASN A 229 3.43 5.14 -13.60
CA ASN A 229 4.68 4.91 -12.88
C ASN A 229 5.91 5.07 -13.81
N PRO A 230 6.83 6.01 -13.54
CA PRO A 230 8.05 6.16 -14.32
C PRO A 230 9.16 5.19 -13.88
N ALA A 231 9.91 4.70 -14.87
CA ALA A 231 11.26 4.21 -14.66
C ALA A 231 12.28 5.21 -15.24
N PHE A 232 13.42 5.35 -14.59
CA PHE A 232 14.53 6.21 -15.02
C PHE A 232 15.72 5.32 -15.34
N VAL A 233 16.28 5.45 -16.53
CA VAL A 233 17.45 4.66 -16.97
C VAL A 233 18.50 5.61 -17.51
N THR A 234 19.52 5.87 -16.69
CA THR A 234 20.66 6.70 -17.12
C THR A 234 21.68 5.87 -17.87
N LYS A 235 22.58 6.51 -18.62
CA LYS A 235 23.69 5.84 -19.30
C LYS A 235 24.71 5.18 -18.38
N ARG A 236 24.59 5.39 -17.06
CA ARG A 236 25.40 4.70 -16.03
C ARG A 236 24.73 3.45 -15.49
N ALA A 237 23.51 3.14 -15.92
CA ALA A 237 22.80 1.93 -15.53
C ALA A 237 23.40 0.68 -16.19
N ASP A 238 23.30 -0.46 -15.50
CA ASP A 238 23.49 -1.77 -16.12
C ASP A 238 22.26 -2.11 -16.97
N LEU A 239 22.35 -1.92 -18.28
CA LEU A 239 21.23 -2.09 -19.20
C LEU A 239 20.74 -3.55 -19.26
N ARG A 240 21.61 -4.54 -19.04
CA ARG A 240 21.21 -5.95 -18.96
C ARG A 240 20.33 -6.18 -17.75
N LEU A 241 20.73 -5.61 -16.60
CA LEU A 241 19.98 -5.68 -15.36
C LEU A 241 18.63 -4.96 -15.49
N VAL A 242 18.63 -3.76 -16.06
CA VAL A 242 17.42 -2.96 -16.34
C VAL A 242 16.43 -3.77 -17.15
N ALA A 243 16.86 -4.30 -18.30
CA ALA A 243 16.00 -5.04 -19.21
C ALA A 243 15.37 -6.25 -18.53
N ARG A 244 16.14 -7.06 -17.79
CA ARG A 244 15.62 -8.23 -17.07
C ARG A 244 14.60 -7.85 -16.00
N ARG A 245 14.93 -6.86 -15.15
CA ARG A 245 14.09 -6.51 -13.99
C ARG A 245 12.81 -5.77 -14.40
N LEU A 246 12.91 -4.80 -15.31
CA LEU A 246 11.73 -4.11 -15.82
C LEU A 246 10.87 -5.04 -16.68
N LEU A 247 11.46 -5.94 -17.49
CA LEU A 247 10.68 -6.92 -18.24
C LEU A 247 9.91 -7.83 -17.29
N TRP A 248 10.55 -8.39 -16.26
CA TRP A 248 9.87 -9.23 -15.28
C TRP A 248 8.67 -8.53 -14.64
N GLY A 249 8.85 -7.30 -14.14
CA GLY A 249 7.75 -6.51 -13.56
C GLY A 249 6.63 -6.19 -14.57
N LYS A 250 6.95 -6.18 -15.87
CA LYS A 250 5.97 -5.93 -16.94
C LYS A 250 5.26 -7.17 -17.44
N THR A 251 5.90 -8.33 -17.38
CA THR A 251 5.33 -9.59 -17.87
C THR A 251 4.66 -10.40 -16.77
N PHE A 252 5.00 -10.14 -15.50
CA PHE A 252 4.26 -10.66 -14.35
C PHE A 252 2.80 -10.21 -14.45
N ASN A 253 1.86 -11.15 -14.39
CA ASN A 253 0.44 -10.88 -14.68
C ASN A 253 0.14 -10.19 -16.03
N ALA A 254 0.99 -10.37 -17.04
CA ALA A 254 0.90 -9.63 -18.30
C ALA A 254 0.78 -8.09 -18.10
N GLY A 255 1.43 -7.54 -17.06
CA GLY A 255 1.51 -6.10 -16.81
C GLY A 255 0.28 -5.49 -16.15
N GLN A 256 -0.71 -6.30 -15.77
CA GLN A 256 -1.93 -5.86 -15.07
C GLN A 256 -1.63 -5.61 -13.58
N ILE A 257 -0.75 -4.64 -13.28
CA ILE A 257 -0.29 -4.33 -11.92
C ILE A 257 -0.23 -2.82 -11.75
N CYS A 258 -0.83 -2.29 -10.69
CA CYS A 258 -0.88 -0.84 -10.39
C CYS A 258 0.51 -0.21 -10.18
N ILE A 259 1.51 -1.02 -9.80
CA ILE A 259 2.90 -0.59 -9.67
C ILE A 259 3.75 -0.94 -10.91
N SER A 260 3.20 -1.56 -11.96
CA SER A 260 3.98 -1.83 -13.18
C SER A 260 4.46 -0.50 -13.77
N GLN A 261 5.68 -0.44 -14.30
CA GLN A 261 6.14 0.76 -14.97
C GLN A 261 5.32 1.01 -16.25
N ASN A 262 4.91 2.25 -16.44
CA ASN A 262 4.12 2.69 -17.58
C ASN A 262 5.03 3.14 -18.73
N TYR A 263 6.10 3.85 -18.38
CA TYR A 263 7.06 4.38 -19.34
C TYR A 263 8.46 4.45 -18.71
N ILE A 264 9.46 4.42 -19.58
CA ILE A 264 10.88 4.44 -19.24
C ILE A 264 11.49 5.71 -19.83
N LEU A 265 11.87 6.63 -18.95
CA LEU A 265 12.67 7.81 -19.29
C LEU A 265 14.13 7.36 -19.38
N VAL A 266 14.66 7.34 -20.60
CA VAL A 266 15.96 6.74 -20.90
C VAL A 266 16.90 7.75 -21.54
N ASP A 267 18.15 7.82 -21.10
CA ASP A 267 19.15 8.65 -21.77
C ASP A 267 19.25 8.25 -23.25
N ARG A 268 19.10 9.23 -24.15
CA ARG A 268 19.03 8.97 -25.60
C ARG A 268 20.17 8.12 -26.14
N GLU A 269 21.37 8.28 -25.58
CA GLU A 269 22.60 7.56 -25.96
C GLU A 269 22.51 6.03 -25.79
N VAL A 270 21.63 5.53 -24.91
CA VAL A 270 21.56 4.09 -24.57
C VAL A 270 20.28 3.39 -25.00
N VAL A 271 19.39 4.08 -25.73
CA VAL A 271 18.10 3.54 -26.18
C VAL A 271 18.28 2.27 -27.02
N ASP A 272 19.11 2.33 -28.06
CA ASP A 272 19.30 1.20 -28.97
C ASP A 272 19.86 -0.02 -28.25
N GLN A 273 20.84 0.19 -27.36
CA GLN A 273 21.42 -0.89 -26.56
C GLN A 273 20.40 -1.48 -25.58
N LEU A 274 19.56 -0.65 -24.97
CA LEU A 274 18.49 -1.12 -24.07
C LEU A 274 17.46 -1.97 -24.81
N VAL A 275 17.11 -1.63 -26.05
CA VAL A 275 16.20 -2.41 -26.91
C VAL A 275 16.79 -3.80 -27.20
N VAL A 276 18.09 -3.88 -27.52
CA VAL A 276 18.78 -5.17 -27.69
C VAL A 276 18.72 -6.02 -26.42
N GLU A 277 18.91 -5.40 -25.25
CA GLU A 277 18.85 -6.12 -23.98
C GLU A 277 17.43 -6.60 -23.61
N PHE A 278 16.40 -5.83 -23.96
CA PHE A 278 15.00 -6.26 -23.86
C PHE A 278 14.71 -7.43 -24.79
N GLU A 279 15.13 -7.37 -26.07
CA GLU A 279 14.96 -8.48 -27.01
C GLU A 279 15.60 -9.76 -26.47
N ARG A 280 16.82 -9.65 -25.96
CA ARG A 280 17.53 -10.78 -25.34
C ARG A 280 16.78 -11.32 -24.11
N ALA A 281 16.29 -10.45 -23.23
CA ALA A 281 15.53 -10.87 -22.05
C ALA A 281 14.20 -11.53 -22.42
N ILE A 282 13.48 -11.03 -23.44
CA ILE A 282 12.25 -11.63 -23.95
C ILE A 282 12.52 -13.04 -24.49
N LYS A 283 13.60 -13.23 -25.27
CA LYS A 283 14.00 -14.55 -25.79
C LYS A 283 14.43 -15.51 -24.68
N GLU A 284 15.05 -15.01 -23.61
CA GLU A 284 15.40 -15.83 -22.43
C GLU A 284 14.16 -16.27 -21.65
N TYR A 285 13.16 -15.40 -21.48
CA TYR A 285 11.93 -15.73 -20.76
C TYR A 285 10.99 -16.63 -21.58
N TYR A 286 10.91 -16.36 -22.88
CA TYR A 286 9.96 -17.00 -23.78
C TYR A 286 10.67 -17.50 -25.05
N PRO A 287 11.54 -18.53 -24.96
CA PRO A 287 12.34 -19.00 -26.09
C PRO A 287 11.51 -19.50 -27.28
N ASN A 288 10.26 -19.92 -27.01
CA ASN A 288 9.29 -20.37 -28.03
C ASN A 288 8.16 -19.33 -28.25
N GLY A 289 8.36 -18.08 -27.83
CA GLY A 289 7.36 -17.01 -27.90
C GLY A 289 6.39 -16.98 -26.71
N ALA A 290 5.95 -15.78 -26.32
CA ALA A 290 5.11 -15.59 -25.12
C ALA A 290 3.71 -16.20 -25.27
N LYS A 291 3.17 -16.28 -26.50
CA LYS A 291 1.83 -16.84 -26.74
C LYS A 291 1.75 -18.31 -26.34
N ALA A 292 2.76 -19.10 -26.72
CA ALA A 292 2.82 -20.53 -26.43
C ALA A 292 3.39 -20.86 -25.03
N SER A 293 3.88 -19.86 -24.30
CA SER A 293 4.50 -20.08 -22.99
C SER A 293 3.44 -20.40 -21.92
N PRO A 294 3.65 -21.45 -21.10
CA PRO A 294 2.81 -21.69 -19.92
C PRO A 294 3.03 -20.64 -18.82
N ASP A 295 4.13 -19.87 -18.89
CA ASP A 295 4.55 -18.86 -17.93
C ASP A 295 4.09 -17.44 -18.30
N TYR A 296 3.02 -17.33 -19.11
CA TYR A 296 2.47 -16.04 -19.52
C TYR A 296 0.95 -15.93 -19.28
N SER A 297 0.57 -14.89 -18.54
CA SER A 297 -0.83 -14.58 -18.24
C SER A 297 -1.59 -14.03 -19.47
N ARG A 298 -2.89 -13.84 -19.34
CA ARG A 298 -3.75 -13.20 -20.34
C ARG A 298 -4.45 -11.97 -19.75
N ILE A 299 -4.89 -11.07 -20.63
CA ILE A 299 -5.68 -9.92 -20.21
C ILE A 299 -7.04 -10.40 -19.69
N ILE A 300 -7.49 -9.82 -18.58
CA ILE A 300 -8.64 -10.34 -17.79
C ILE A 300 -9.92 -10.52 -18.61
N ASN A 301 -10.23 -9.59 -19.52
CA ASN A 301 -11.44 -9.64 -20.33
C ASN A 301 -11.27 -8.86 -21.65
N GLU A 302 -12.25 -8.99 -22.55
CA GLU A 302 -12.28 -8.35 -23.86
C GLU A 302 -12.24 -6.81 -23.76
N GLY A 303 -12.96 -6.22 -22.80
CA GLY A 303 -12.96 -4.77 -22.61
C GLY A 303 -11.58 -4.20 -22.25
N ALA A 304 -10.85 -4.87 -21.35
CA ALA A 304 -9.49 -4.50 -20.99
C ALA A 304 -8.52 -4.72 -22.16
N PHE A 305 -8.69 -5.81 -22.92
CA PHE A 305 -7.92 -6.08 -24.13
C PHE A 305 -8.11 -4.96 -25.17
N GLN A 306 -9.36 -4.59 -25.48
CA GLN A 306 -9.68 -3.56 -26.46
C GLN A 306 -9.15 -2.18 -26.05
N ARG A 307 -9.20 -1.85 -24.76
CA ARG A 307 -8.60 -0.61 -24.24
C ARG A 307 -7.09 -0.56 -24.52
N ILE A 308 -6.35 -1.63 -24.18
CA ILE A 308 -4.89 -1.68 -24.41
C ILE A 308 -4.59 -1.65 -25.91
N LYS A 309 -5.36 -2.40 -26.72
CA LYS A 309 -5.23 -2.38 -28.17
C LYS A 309 -5.43 -0.96 -28.71
N GLN A 310 -6.47 -0.26 -28.28
CA GLN A 310 -6.76 1.11 -28.71
C GLN A 310 -5.62 2.07 -28.32
N MET A 311 -5.02 1.92 -27.14
CA MET A 311 -3.83 2.71 -26.77
C MET A 311 -2.67 2.49 -27.76
N VAL A 312 -2.43 1.24 -28.18
CA VAL A 312 -1.39 0.90 -29.16
C VAL A 312 -1.77 1.37 -30.57
N ASP A 313 -3.03 1.24 -30.99
CA ASP A 313 -3.48 1.72 -32.31
C ASP A 313 -3.37 3.26 -32.43
N ASN A 314 -3.59 3.98 -31.32
CA ASN A 314 -3.55 5.44 -31.26
C ASN A 314 -2.14 6.02 -31.13
N THR A 315 -1.13 5.19 -30.78
CA THR A 315 0.24 5.66 -30.58
C THR A 315 0.80 6.26 -31.87
N LYS A 316 1.62 7.30 -31.75
CA LYS A 316 2.50 7.78 -32.84
C LYS A 316 3.90 7.20 -32.72
N GLY A 317 4.14 6.40 -31.69
CA GLY A 317 5.39 5.69 -31.48
C GLY A 317 5.64 4.59 -32.50
N LYS A 318 6.89 4.12 -32.51
CA LYS A 318 7.36 3.01 -33.33
C LYS A 318 7.47 1.75 -32.48
N ILE A 319 6.74 0.70 -32.86
CA ILE A 319 6.94 -0.63 -32.29
C ILE A 319 8.32 -1.15 -32.71
N LEU A 320 9.17 -1.43 -31.72
CA LEU A 320 10.53 -1.94 -31.92
C LEU A 320 10.60 -3.45 -31.76
N LEU A 321 9.82 -4.02 -30.84
CA LEU A 321 9.74 -5.45 -30.54
C LEU A 321 8.29 -5.84 -30.23
N GLY A 322 7.89 -7.05 -30.63
CA GLY A 322 6.56 -7.60 -30.34
C GLY A 322 5.45 -6.95 -31.17
N GLY A 323 4.31 -6.68 -30.54
CA GLY A 323 3.13 -6.06 -31.16
C GLY A 323 2.04 -7.03 -31.60
N SER A 324 2.28 -8.34 -31.52
CA SER A 324 1.25 -9.33 -31.86
C SER A 324 0.15 -9.37 -30.80
N MET A 325 -1.10 -9.46 -31.25
CA MET A 325 -2.26 -9.58 -30.37
C MET A 325 -3.23 -10.66 -30.87
N ASP A 326 -3.91 -11.33 -29.95
CA ASP A 326 -5.01 -12.25 -30.23
C ASP A 326 -6.16 -12.00 -29.25
N GLU A 327 -7.25 -11.44 -29.77
CA GLU A 327 -8.43 -11.10 -28.99
C GLU A 327 -9.11 -12.33 -28.38
N LYS A 328 -9.18 -13.45 -29.11
CA LYS A 328 -9.87 -14.67 -28.64
C LYS A 328 -9.18 -15.27 -27.43
N GLU A 329 -7.85 -15.24 -27.44
CA GLU A 329 -7.04 -15.68 -26.31
C GLU A 329 -6.78 -14.58 -25.28
N LYS A 330 -7.25 -13.34 -25.53
CA LYS A 330 -6.91 -12.13 -24.75
C LYS A 330 -5.40 -11.98 -24.55
N PHE A 331 -4.63 -12.32 -25.58
CA PHE A 331 -3.17 -12.32 -25.59
C PHE A 331 -2.64 -11.03 -26.20
N ILE A 332 -1.72 -10.39 -25.50
CA ILE A 332 -0.92 -9.27 -26.01
C ILE A 332 0.55 -9.64 -25.79
N GLU A 333 1.35 -9.62 -26.84
CA GLU A 333 2.78 -9.90 -26.76
C GLU A 333 3.52 -8.79 -25.97
N PRO A 334 4.55 -9.12 -25.16
CA PRO A 334 5.44 -8.09 -24.60
C PRO A 334 5.97 -7.18 -25.71
N THR A 335 5.56 -5.91 -25.67
CA THR A 335 5.73 -4.99 -26.81
C THR A 335 6.56 -3.80 -26.39
N VAL A 336 7.70 -3.57 -27.05
CA VAL A 336 8.55 -2.39 -26.80
C VAL A 336 8.23 -1.32 -27.83
N VAL A 337 7.84 -0.14 -27.38
CA VAL A 337 7.45 0.99 -28.23
C VAL A 337 8.31 2.19 -27.91
N LEU A 338 8.91 2.80 -28.93
CA LEU A 338 9.62 4.06 -28.83
C LEU A 338 8.67 5.22 -29.13
N VAL A 339 8.52 6.16 -28.21
CA VAL A 339 7.72 7.38 -28.38
C VAL A 339 8.60 8.61 -28.24
N ASP A 340 8.25 9.69 -28.96
CA ASP A 340 8.99 10.96 -28.96
C ASP A 340 8.23 12.11 -28.27
N SER A 341 7.02 11.86 -27.75
CA SER A 341 6.15 12.87 -27.13
C SER A 341 5.52 12.38 -25.83
N THR A 342 5.40 13.27 -24.86
CA THR A 342 4.66 13.05 -23.61
C THR A 342 3.14 13.05 -23.82
N GLU A 343 2.66 13.49 -24.98
CA GLU A 343 1.25 13.48 -25.36
C GLU A 343 0.81 12.15 -26.00
N ASP A 344 1.73 11.21 -26.21
CA ASP A 344 1.40 9.90 -26.78
C ASP A 344 0.41 9.12 -25.88
N SER A 345 -0.48 8.34 -26.47
CA SER A 345 -1.46 7.52 -25.76
C SER A 345 -0.80 6.56 -24.76
N LEU A 346 0.41 6.08 -25.07
CA LEU A 346 1.17 5.18 -24.20
C LEU A 346 1.84 5.87 -23.00
N ILE A 347 1.83 7.22 -22.96
CA ILE A 347 2.30 8.02 -21.82
C ILE A 347 1.12 8.59 -21.03
N THR A 348 0.10 9.10 -21.73
CA THR A 348 -1.01 9.83 -21.11
C THR A 348 -1.99 8.94 -20.34
N GLU A 349 -2.08 7.65 -20.68
CA GLU A 349 -2.96 6.68 -20.05
C GLU A 349 -2.21 5.60 -19.24
N GLU A 350 -2.88 5.01 -18.24
CA GLU A 350 -2.33 3.86 -17.52
C GLU A 350 -2.40 2.60 -18.39
N SER A 351 -1.24 2.06 -18.80
CA SER A 351 -1.19 0.89 -19.70
C SER A 351 -1.90 -0.34 -19.13
N PHE A 352 -1.58 -0.72 -17.88
CA PHE A 352 -2.12 -1.91 -17.20
C PHE A 352 -2.09 -3.18 -18.09
N GLY A 353 -0.99 -3.32 -18.83
CA GLY A 353 -0.77 -4.33 -19.86
C GLY A 353 0.71 -4.42 -20.23
N PRO A 354 1.11 -5.35 -21.12
CA PRO A 354 2.51 -5.70 -21.33
C PRO A 354 3.23 -4.80 -22.35
N ILE A 355 2.96 -3.49 -22.30
CA ILE A 355 3.53 -2.48 -23.21
C ILE A 355 4.66 -1.70 -22.54
N ILE A 356 5.89 -1.87 -23.00
CA ILE A 356 7.11 -1.21 -22.52
C ILE A 356 7.37 0.03 -23.38
N THR A 357 6.98 1.19 -22.86
CA THR A 357 7.14 2.47 -23.57
C THR A 357 8.49 3.10 -23.22
N LEU A 358 9.33 3.38 -24.23
CA LEU A 358 10.59 4.08 -24.11
C LEU A 358 10.40 5.54 -24.54
N LEU A 359 10.77 6.48 -23.67
CA LEU A 359 10.76 7.92 -23.95
C LEU A 359 12.19 8.46 -23.78
N PRO A 360 12.92 8.73 -24.89
CA PRO A 360 14.28 9.24 -24.83
C PRO A 360 14.34 10.66 -24.25
N VAL A 361 15.26 10.88 -23.32
CA VAL A 361 15.55 12.18 -22.72
C VAL A 361 16.99 12.58 -22.95
N SER A 362 17.28 13.88 -22.83
CA SER A 362 18.62 14.44 -22.97
C SER A 362 19.46 14.29 -21.70
N ASN A 363 18.80 14.25 -20.53
CA ASN A 363 19.44 14.08 -19.23
C ASN A 363 18.42 13.80 -18.11
N LEU A 364 18.94 13.48 -16.93
CA LEU A 364 18.16 13.21 -15.72
C LEU A 364 17.26 14.36 -15.25
N ASP A 365 17.69 15.63 -15.42
CA ASP A 365 16.87 16.78 -15.02
C ASP A 365 15.63 16.93 -15.89
N GLU A 366 15.76 16.67 -17.19
CA GLU A 366 14.62 16.59 -18.10
C GLU A 366 13.68 15.44 -17.73
N ALA A 367 14.24 14.24 -17.47
CA ALA A 367 13.44 13.10 -17.02
C ALA A 367 12.63 13.42 -15.75
N ILE A 368 13.25 14.05 -14.75
CA ILE A 368 12.56 14.41 -13.49
C ILE A 368 11.41 15.40 -13.75
N ARG A 369 11.62 16.41 -14.60
CA ARG A 369 10.55 17.35 -14.98
C ARG A 369 9.41 16.61 -15.67
N ILE A 370 9.71 15.82 -16.70
CA ILE A 370 8.70 15.05 -17.45
C ILE A 370 7.90 14.14 -16.50
N ALA A 371 8.56 13.41 -15.62
CA ALA A 371 7.87 12.51 -14.69
C ALA A 371 6.86 13.26 -13.81
N ASN A 372 7.26 14.39 -13.23
CA ASN A 372 6.41 15.23 -12.39
C ASN A 372 5.24 15.87 -13.17
N ASP A 373 5.44 16.17 -14.46
CA ASP A 373 4.40 16.74 -15.34
C ASP A 373 3.41 15.67 -15.83
N VAL A 374 3.90 14.47 -16.18
CA VAL A 374 3.06 13.35 -16.62
C VAL A 374 2.18 12.89 -15.46
N ASP A 375 2.77 12.62 -14.29
CA ASP A 375 2.05 12.23 -13.09
C ASP A 375 2.78 12.77 -11.85
N GLY A 376 2.18 13.74 -11.16
CA GLY A 376 2.80 14.37 -10.00
C GLY A 376 2.83 13.47 -8.74
N THR A 377 2.08 12.36 -8.75
CA THR A 377 1.99 11.44 -7.62
C THR A 377 1.74 9.98 -8.04
N PRO A 378 2.61 9.36 -8.85
CA PRO A 378 2.49 7.97 -9.25
C PRO A 378 2.55 7.04 -8.03
N LEU A 379 2.05 5.82 -8.19
CA LEU A 379 2.10 4.84 -7.11
C LEU A 379 3.53 4.35 -6.86
N ALA A 380 4.30 4.14 -7.92
CA ALA A 380 5.65 3.58 -7.86
C ALA A 380 6.67 4.34 -8.74
N LEU A 381 7.94 4.18 -8.39
CA LEU A 381 9.09 4.89 -8.97
C LEU A 381 10.31 3.96 -9.07
N TYR A 382 10.96 3.91 -10.25
CA TYR A 382 12.04 2.95 -10.52
C TYR A 382 13.31 3.57 -11.11
N PRO A 383 14.24 4.09 -10.28
CA PRO A 383 15.49 4.66 -10.78
C PRO A 383 16.60 3.62 -10.95
N PHE A 384 17.26 3.65 -12.11
CA PHE A 384 18.46 2.89 -12.47
C PHE A 384 19.56 3.84 -12.92
N GLY A 385 20.72 3.79 -12.25
CA GLY A 385 21.84 4.69 -12.51
C GLY A 385 22.87 4.67 -11.36
N SER A 386 23.69 5.71 -11.25
CA SER A 386 24.60 5.86 -10.11
C SER A 386 23.86 6.13 -8.80
N LYS A 387 24.57 6.02 -7.68
CA LYS A 387 24.00 6.29 -6.35
C LYS A 387 23.51 7.75 -6.23
N GLU A 388 24.26 8.68 -6.80
CA GLU A 388 23.93 10.11 -6.80
C GLU A 388 22.70 10.40 -7.66
N GLU A 389 22.61 9.74 -8.82
CA GLU A 389 21.47 9.88 -9.75
C GLU A 389 20.18 9.34 -9.12
N THR A 390 20.24 8.13 -8.57
CA THR A 390 19.09 7.50 -7.90
C THR A 390 18.65 8.29 -6.65
N ALA A 391 19.59 8.81 -5.86
CA ALA A 391 19.28 9.69 -4.73
C ALA A 391 18.61 11.00 -5.16
N LYS A 392 19.06 11.60 -6.27
CA LYS A 392 18.45 12.80 -6.85
C LYS A 392 16.99 12.53 -7.24
N VAL A 393 16.72 11.43 -7.96
CA VAL A 393 15.35 11.04 -8.34
C VAL A 393 14.45 10.89 -7.11
N LEU A 394 14.90 10.15 -6.08
CA LEU A 394 14.14 9.96 -4.85
C LEU A 394 13.83 11.26 -4.11
N SER A 395 14.71 12.27 -4.21
CA SER A 395 14.51 13.57 -3.57
C SER A 395 13.65 14.55 -4.39
N SER A 396 13.46 14.27 -5.69
CA SER A 396 12.84 15.23 -6.63
C SER A 396 11.53 14.73 -7.25
N VAL A 397 11.17 13.46 -7.06
CA VAL A 397 9.92 12.88 -7.56
C VAL A 397 9.13 12.30 -6.39
N ARG A 398 7.85 12.66 -6.31
CA ARG A 398 6.93 12.13 -5.31
C ARG A 398 6.34 10.82 -5.81
N SER A 399 6.21 9.82 -4.95
CA SER A 399 5.51 8.57 -5.26
C SER A 399 5.00 7.89 -3.99
N GLY A 400 4.14 6.88 -4.13
CA GLY A 400 3.75 6.02 -3.01
C GLY A 400 4.92 5.17 -2.49
N GLY A 401 5.67 4.56 -3.40
CA GLY A 401 6.87 3.78 -3.11
C GLY A 401 7.92 3.86 -4.21
N ALA A 402 9.11 3.28 -3.95
CA ALA A 402 10.20 3.25 -4.92
C ALA A 402 11.07 2.00 -4.77
N SER A 403 11.59 1.48 -5.89
CA SER A 403 12.61 0.43 -5.91
C SER A 403 13.81 0.87 -6.74
N VAL A 404 14.96 1.03 -6.09
CA VAL A 404 16.20 1.43 -6.77
C VAL A 404 16.83 0.18 -7.39
N ASN A 405 17.21 0.30 -8.66
CA ASN A 405 17.75 -0.79 -9.48
C ASN A 405 16.82 -2.00 -9.61
N ASP A 406 15.54 -1.91 -9.29
CA ASP A 406 14.60 -3.03 -9.43
C ASP A 406 13.20 -2.54 -9.77
N SER A 407 12.32 -3.46 -10.18
CA SER A 407 10.88 -3.25 -10.20
C SER A 407 10.26 -3.94 -8.97
N TYR A 408 9.08 -3.52 -8.51
CA TYR A 408 8.24 -4.26 -7.55
C TYR A 408 8.74 -4.41 -6.09
N MET A 409 10.05 -4.54 -5.83
CA MET A 409 10.60 -5.09 -4.58
C MET A 409 10.17 -4.39 -3.28
N HIS A 410 9.88 -3.10 -3.31
CA HIS A 410 9.41 -2.35 -2.14
C HIS A 410 8.06 -2.86 -1.60
N VAL A 411 7.22 -3.44 -2.46
CA VAL A 411 5.93 -4.04 -2.09
C VAL A 411 6.10 -5.43 -1.48
N SER A 412 7.14 -6.18 -1.87
CA SER A 412 7.41 -7.54 -1.37
C SER A 412 7.85 -7.58 0.09
N VAL A 413 8.20 -6.44 0.71
CA VAL A 413 8.67 -6.39 2.09
C VAL A 413 7.47 -6.16 3.02
N ALA A 414 6.99 -7.23 3.66
CA ALA A 414 5.74 -7.28 4.43
C ALA A 414 5.52 -6.18 5.50
N ASN A 415 6.59 -5.54 6.00
CA ASN A 415 6.48 -4.50 7.04
C ASN A 415 6.86 -3.10 6.54
N LEU A 416 7.03 -2.91 5.23
CA LEU A 416 7.03 -1.56 4.65
C LEU A 416 5.58 -1.15 4.40
N PRO A 417 5.18 0.09 4.75
CA PRO A 417 3.87 0.61 4.37
C PRO A 417 3.74 0.62 2.85
N PHE A 418 2.63 0.10 2.35
CA PHE A 418 2.25 0.20 0.94
C PHE A 418 1.00 1.06 0.83
N GLY A 419 1.07 2.10 -0.01
CA GLY A 419 0.00 3.05 -0.21
C GLY A 419 0.37 4.14 -1.20
N GLY A 420 -0.64 4.75 -1.82
CA GLY A 420 -0.49 5.90 -2.70
C GLY A 420 -0.44 7.24 -1.98
N VAL A 421 -0.21 8.29 -2.76
CA VAL A 421 -0.33 9.69 -2.33
C VAL A 421 -1.03 10.47 -3.44
N GLY A 422 -1.92 11.41 -3.11
CA GLY A 422 -2.62 12.20 -4.13
C GLY A 422 -3.49 11.33 -5.04
N GLU A 423 -3.23 11.35 -6.34
CA GLU A 423 -4.03 10.62 -7.34
C GLU A 423 -3.85 9.10 -7.27
N SER A 424 -2.69 8.62 -6.81
CA SER A 424 -2.44 7.18 -6.62
C SER A 424 -3.06 6.62 -5.34
N GLY A 425 -3.61 7.46 -4.47
CA GLY A 425 -4.30 6.99 -3.28
C GLY A 425 -4.11 7.82 -2.03
N THR A 426 -4.70 7.32 -0.95
CA THR A 426 -4.55 7.88 0.40
C THR A 426 -4.66 6.79 1.46
N GLY A 427 -3.79 6.89 2.47
CA GLY A 427 -3.59 5.84 3.46
C GLY A 427 -2.55 4.82 2.99
N CYS A 428 -2.30 3.83 3.84
CA CYS A 428 -1.41 2.73 3.54
C CYS A 428 -1.77 1.52 4.41
N TYR A 429 -1.31 0.35 4.00
CA TYR A 429 -1.45 -0.91 4.72
C TYR A 429 -0.16 -1.75 4.57
N HIS A 430 -0.25 -3.06 4.75
CA HIS A 430 0.82 -4.05 4.99
C HIS A 430 1.34 -4.11 6.43
N GLY A 431 1.61 -5.33 6.91
CA GLY A 431 2.21 -5.58 8.23
C GLY A 431 1.59 -4.77 9.36
N ARG A 432 2.43 -4.01 10.09
CA ARG A 432 1.97 -3.11 11.16
C ARG A 432 1.07 -1.97 10.63
N SER A 433 1.34 -1.43 9.45
CA SER A 433 0.53 -0.37 8.86
C SER A 433 -0.90 -0.81 8.60
N SER A 434 -1.13 -2.09 8.23
CA SER A 434 -2.49 -2.66 8.18
C SER A 434 -3.19 -2.57 9.54
N PHE A 435 -2.54 -2.99 10.63
CA PHE A 435 -3.12 -2.88 11.97
C PHE A 435 -3.46 -1.42 12.32
N ASP A 436 -2.53 -0.51 12.07
CA ASP A 436 -2.72 0.91 12.40
C ASP A 436 -3.82 1.56 11.52
N ALA A 437 -3.92 1.19 10.25
CA ALA A 437 -4.93 1.72 9.32
C ALA A 437 -6.37 1.42 9.74
N PHE A 438 -6.58 0.33 10.48
CA PHE A 438 -7.88 -0.11 10.99
C PHE A 438 -8.04 0.10 12.51
N THR A 439 -7.20 0.94 13.11
CA THR A 439 -7.17 1.24 14.55
C THR A 439 -7.39 2.74 14.81
N HIS A 440 -8.24 3.08 15.77
CA HIS A 440 -8.28 4.39 16.39
C HIS A 440 -7.26 4.49 17.54
N GLN A 441 -6.41 5.51 17.51
CA GLN A 441 -5.48 5.82 18.59
C GLN A 441 -6.15 6.75 19.60
N ARG A 442 -6.66 6.18 20.69
CA ARG A 442 -7.37 6.90 21.74
C ARG A 442 -6.41 7.41 22.81
N SER A 443 -6.28 8.73 22.93
CA SER A 443 -5.53 9.36 24.02
C SER A 443 -6.32 9.32 25.33
N ILE A 444 -5.70 8.79 26.38
CA ILE A 444 -6.27 8.64 27.72
C ILE A 444 -5.35 9.31 28.73
N THR A 445 -5.92 10.12 29.62
CA THR A 445 -5.24 10.66 30.80
C THR A 445 -6.05 10.34 32.05
N SER A 446 -5.36 10.06 33.15
CA SER A 446 -5.95 9.90 34.48
C SER A 446 -5.35 10.94 35.42
N THR A 447 -6.13 11.94 35.79
CA THR A 447 -5.73 13.00 36.74
C THR A 447 -5.88 12.50 38.18
N PRO A 448 -4.79 12.20 38.91
CA PRO A 448 -4.90 11.70 40.27
C PRO A 448 -5.34 12.80 41.23
N GLY A 449 -6.23 12.52 42.18
CA GLY A 449 -6.73 13.55 43.11
C GLY A 449 -5.64 14.28 43.92
N TRP A 450 -4.50 13.64 44.16
CA TRP A 450 -3.38 14.26 44.88
C TRP A 450 -2.71 15.43 44.12
N VAL A 451 -2.90 15.54 42.80
CA VAL A 451 -2.35 16.64 42.00
C VAL A 451 -3.18 17.93 42.08
N GLU A 452 -4.32 17.90 42.77
CA GLU A 452 -5.30 19.01 42.81
C GLU A 452 -4.68 20.32 43.31
N ARG A 453 -3.76 20.23 44.28
CA ARG A 453 -3.03 21.41 44.78
C ARG A 453 -2.18 22.07 43.69
N ILE A 454 -1.54 21.29 42.81
CA ILE A 454 -0.76 21.79 41.68
C ILE A 454 -1.71 22.38 40.62
N LEU A 455 -2.84 21.72 40.38
CA LEU A 455 -3.85 22.17 39.42
C LEU A 455 -4.62 23.41 39.86
N SER A 456 -4.58 23.79 41.14
CA SER A 456 -5.27 24.97 41.68
C SER A 456 -5.01 26.28 40.93
N ILE A 457 -3.87 26.38 40.23
CA ILE A 457 -3.52 27.53 39.38
C ILE A 457 -4.49 27.72 38.20
N ARG A 458 -5.15 26.65 37.73
CA ARG A 458 -6.08 26.68 36.59
C ARG A 458 -7.51 27.10 36.95
N TYR A 459 -7.87 27.06 38.24
CA TYR A 459 -9.23 27.36 38.69
C TYR A 459 -9.42 28.85 38.99
N PRO A 460 -10.61 29.42 38.78
CA PRO A 460 -10.98 30.72 39.32
C PRO A 460 -10.95 30.77 40.87
N PRO A 461 -10.82 31.96 41.48
CA PRO A 461 -10.53 33.25 40.84
C PRO A 461 -9.08 33.34 40.36
N TYR A 462 -8.84 34.06 39.26
CA TYR A 462 -7.53 34.17 38.61
C TYR A 462 -6.61 35.27 39.16
N ILE A 463 -7.09 36.03 40.16
CA ILE A 463 -6.36 37.14 40.77
C ILE A 463 -4.99 36.64 41.26
N GLY A 464 -3.91 37.29 40.78
CA GLY A 464 -2.53 36.95 41.14
C GLY A 464 -1.97 35.64 40.54
N LYS A 465 -2.75 34.87 39.76
CA LYS A 465 -2.31 33.60 39.18
C LYS A 465 -1.58 33.76 37.84
N LEU A 466 -1.95 34.77 37.04
CA LEU A 466 -1.42 34.95 35.67
C LEU A 466 0.11 35.12 35.62
N GLY A 467 0.68 35.95 36.50
CA GLY A 467 2.14 36.15 36.55
C GLY A 467 2.90 34.87 36.91
N LYS A 468 2.39 34.13 37.92
CA LYS A 468 2.95 32.84 38.34
C LYS A 468 2.87 31.81 37.21
N TYR A 469 1.75 31.76 36.51
CA TYR A 469 1.56 30.85 35.38
C TYR A 469 2.53 31.18 34.24
N LYS A 470 2.66 32.45 33.84
CA LYS A 470 3.61 32.88 32.81
C LYS A 470 5.05 32.49 33.15
N ALA A 471 5.48 32.72 34.39
CA ALA A 471 6.82 32.36 34.84
C ALA A 471 7.09 30.85 34.84
N ALA A 472 6.07 30.03 35.10
CA ALA A 472 6.21 28.57 35.18
C ALA A 472 6.00 27.83 33.84
N SER A 473 5.25 28.42 32.89
CA SER A 473 4.82 27.76 31.65
C SER A 473 5.54 28.23 30.39
N LEU A 474 6.06 29.45 30.37
CA LEU A 474 6.70 30.00 29.18
C LEU A 474 8.13 29.45 29.05
N LYS A 475 8.35 28.59 28.05
CA LYS A 475 9.70 28.15 27.67
C LYS A 475 10.40 29.28 26.92
N SER A 476 11.67 29.52 27.22
CA SER A 476 12.48 30.47 26.46
C SER A 476 12.73 29.92 25.05
N PRO A 477 12.46 30.69 23.99
CA PRO A 477 12.81 30.25 22.64
C PRO A 477 14.33 30.19 22.50
N ASN A 478 14.82 29.17 21.80
CA ASN A 478 16.20 29.10 21.33
C ASN A 478 16.34 29.70 19.92
N PHE A 479 15.51 30.70 19.61
CA PHE A 479 15.54 31.42 18.35
C PHE A 479 15.17 32.90 18.54
N ASN A 480 15.70 33.75 17.67
CA ASN A 480 15.39 35.18 17.65
C ASN A 480 14.13 35.47 16.81
N ARG A 481 13.77 36.75 16.69
CA ARG A 481 12.60 37.19 15.89
C ARG A 481 12.74 36.96 14.38
N ALA A 482 13.96 36.75 13.89
CA ALA A 482 14.23 36.36 12.51
C ALA A 482 14.16 34.82 12.32
N GLY A 483 13.90 34.05 13.39
CA GLY A 483 13.85 32.58 13.36
C GLY A 483 15.22 31.91 13.41
N GLU A 484 16.29 32.69 13.57
CA GLU A 484 17.65 32.16 13.67
C GLU A 484 17.89 31.58 15.04
N ARG A 485 18.57 30.43 15.10
CA ARG A 485 18.88 29.76 16.36
C ARG A 485 19.76 30.64 17.25
N THR A 486 19.32 30.88 18.47
CA THR A 486 20.09 31.54 19.53
C THR A 486 20.57 30.50 20.54
N TYR A 487 21.81 30.65 20.98
CA TYR A 487 22.41 29.73 21.94
C TYR A 487 22.42 30.38 23.32
N GLY A 488 21.81 29.70 24.28
CA GLY A 488 21.89 30.10 25.69
C GLY A 488 23.30 29.87 26.25
N LEU A 489 23.64 30.55 27.36
CA LEU A 489 24.94 30.41 28.03
C LEU A 489 25.27 28.94 28.39
N LEU A 490 24.26 28.18 28.84
CA LEU A 490 24.37 26.76 29.15
C LEU A 490 24.61 25.88 27.92
N GLU A 491 24.00 26.19 26.78
CA GLU A 491 24.26 25.47 25.52
C GLU A 491 25.67 25.77 25.00
N TRP A 492 26.14 27.02 25.13
CA TRP A 492 27.52 27.40 24.84
C TRP A 492 28.51 26.62 25.71
N ILE A 493 28.29 26.57 27.02
CA ILE A 493 29.12 25.79 27.95
C ILE A 493 29.08 24.30 27.59
N THR A 494 27.91 23.75 27.28
CA THR A 494 27.75 22.33 26.90
C THR A 494 28.45 22.03 25.57
N TRP A 495 28.38 22.94 24.61
CA TRP A 495 29.08 22.83 23.33
C TRP A 495 30.61 22.87 23.51
N PHE A 496 31.13 23.75 24.36
CA PHE A 496 32.56 23.80 24.72
C PHE A 496 33.02 22.53 25.46
N ILE A 497 32.25 22.05 26.43
CA ILE A 497 32.59 20.83 27.20
C ILE A 497 32.50 19.57 26.34
N THR A 498 31.56 19.52 25.39
CA THR A 498 31.37 18.34 24.52
C THR A 498 32.14 18.44 23.20
N PHE A 499 32.95 19.48 23.00
CA PHE A 499 33.62 19.78 21.73
C PHE A 499 32.69 19.63 20.52
N GLY A 500 31.48 20.19 20.63
CA GLY A 500 30.47 20.16 19.56
C GLY A 500 29.72 18.83 19.36
N LYS A 501 29.87 17.83 20.24
CA LYS A 501 29.25 16.50 20.07
C LYS A 501 27.83 16.35 20.66
N GLY A 502 27.31 17.36 21.36
CA GLY A 502 25.92 17.40 21.84
C GLY A 502 25.59 16.38 22.96
N PRO A 503 24.39 16.48 23.58
CA PRO A 503 24.09 15.78 24.84
C PRO A 503 23.77 14.27 24.72
N ASN A 504 23.46 13.76 23.52
CA ASN A 504 22.84 12.44 23.33
C ASN A 504 23.77 11.21 23.35
N ARG A 505 25.09 11.36 23.53
CA ARG A 505 26.02 10.22 23.71
C ARG A 505 26.61 10.07 25.12
N SER A 506 26.13 10.85 26.09
CA SER A 506 26.71 10.89 27.45
C SER A 506 26.32 9.73 28.38
N GLY A 507 25.49 8.77 27.94
CA GLY A 507 25.05 7.63 28.76
C GLY A 507 26.19 6.69 29.19
N ALA A 508 27.19 6.48 28.34
CA ALA A 508 28.35 5.64 28.66
C ALA A 508 29.43 6.37 29.49
N ALA A 509 29.49 7.71 29.41
CA ALA A 509 30.52 8.50 30.09
C ALA A 509 30.19 8.79 31.57
N ARG A 510 28.91 8.74 31.97
CA ARG A 510 28.51 8.97 33.37
C ARG A 510 28.89 7.82 34.31
N ALA A 511 29.06 6.61 33.80
CA ALA A 511 29.45 5.44 34.61
C ALA A 511 30.93 5.46 34.99
N THR A 512 31.80 6.07 34.18
CA THR A 512 33.25 6.11 34.43
C THR A 512 33.67 7.21 35.42
N ALA A 513 32.93 8.33 35.46
CA ALA A 513 33.21 9.43 36.39
C ALA A 513 32.80 9.13 37.84
N ALA A 514 31.80 8.26 38.06
CA ALA A 514 31.38 7.84 39.40
C ALA A 514 32.31 6.78 40.04
N ALA A 515 33.24 6.20 39.27
CA ALA A 515 34.18 5.17 39.76
C ALA A 515 35.56 5.73 40.14
N LEU A 516 35.83 7.03 39.93
CA LEU A 516 37.15 7.64 40.18
C LEU A 516 37.13 8.83 41.14
N GLY A 517 36.00 9.14 41.78
CA GLY A 517 35.91 10.16 42.81
C GLY A 517 35.73 9.54 44.19
N LYS A 518 36.83 9.43 44.94
CA LYS A 518 36.82 9.30 46.42
C LYS A 518 36.34 10.59 47.07
#